data_AF-A0A2E7HM15-F1
#
_entry.id   AF-A0A2E7HM15-F1
#
_cell.length_a   1.000
_cell.length_b   1.000
_cell.length_c   1.000
_cell.angle_alpha   90.00
_cell.angle_beta   90.00
_cell.angle_gamma   90.00
#
_symmetry.space_group_name_H-M   'P 1'
#
loop_
_entity.id
_entity.type
_entity.pdbx_description
1 polymer ?
#
loop_
_entity_poly.entity_id
_entity_poly.type
_entity_poly.pdbx_seq_one_letter_code
_entity_poly.pdbx_strand_id
1 'polypeptide(L)' 'MKFSEIKELSKAELQKKHRELGDELLHLQVRKQTGQVEKPHLIKSIRRDRARIRTVLHQNQEN' A
#
# COMPACT_ATOMS: atom_id res chain seq x y z
N MET A 1 5.92 5.73 -2.30
CA MET A 1 5.92 6.80 -1.27
C MET A 1 7.30 7.04 -0.66
N LYS A 2 7.58 8.27 -0.20
CA LYS A 2 8.70 8.54 0.73
C LYS A 2 8.26 8.19 2.15
N PHE A 3 9.19 7.68 2.96
CA PHE A 3 8.90 7.20 4.32
C PHE A 3 8.44 8.33 5.26
N SER A 4 8.94 9.55 5.06
CA SER A 4 8.57 10.73 5.86
C SER A 4 7.08 11.08 5.76
N GLU A 5 6.50 11.06 4.56
CA GLU A 5 5.07 11.34 4.35
C GLU A 5 4.18 10.27 5.01
N ILE A 6 4.67 9.03 5.13
CA ILE A 6 3.93 7.95 5.81
C ILE A 6 3.93 8.18 7.32
N LYS A 7 4.98 8.76 7.88
CA LYS A 7 5.12 9.00 9.32
C LYS A 7 4.34 10.22 9.81
N GLU A 8 4.12 11.22 8.95
CA GLU A 8 3.33 12.42 9.27
C GLU A 8 1.80 12.18 9.22
N LEU A 9 1.35 11.10 8.58
CA LEU A 9 -0.08 10.78 8.49
C LEU A 9 -0.62 10.20 9.80
N SER A 10 -1.88 10.54 10.11
CA SER A 10 -2.57 10.00 11.29
C SER A 10 -2.81 8.49 11.17
N LYS A 11 -2.95 7.78 12.31
CA LYS A 11 -3.27 6.34 12.36
C LYS A 11 -4.48 5.98 11.48
N ALA A 12 -5.51 6.83 11.50
CA ALA A 12 -6.72 6.64 10.70
C ALA A 12 -6.45 6.78 9.19
N GLU A 13 -5.65 7.77 8.80
CA GLU A 13 -5.28 7.97 7.40
C GLU A 13 -4.37 6.86 6.87
N LEU A 14 -3.45 6.37 7.72
CA LEU A 14 -2.61 5.22 7.40
C LEU A 14 -3.43 3.96 7.17
N GLN A 15 -4.43 3.69 8.02
CA GLN A 15 -5.35 2.57 7.81
C GLN A 15 -6.17 2.73 6.53
N LYS A 16 -6.65 3.94 6.24
CA LYS A 16 -7.40 4.24 5.02
C LYS A 16 -6.54 3.98 3.77
N LYS A 17 -5.32 4.53 3.72
CA LYS A 17 -4.36 4.29 2.63
C LYS A 17 -3.99 2.82 2.49
N HIS A 18 -3.84 2.10 3.60
CA HIS A 18 -3.54 0.66 3.57
C HIS A 18 -4.68 -0.15 2.93
N ARG A 19 -5.94 0.23 3.15
CA ARG A 19 -7.11 -0.35 2.48
C ARG A 19 -7.13 0.01 0.99
N GLU A 20 -7.00 1.28 0.64
CA GLU A 20 -7.01 1.74 -0.75
C GLU A 20 -5.92 1.04 -1.59
N LEU A 21 -4.70 0.93 -1.07
CA LEU A 21 -3.61 0.19 -1.73
C LEU A 21 -3.90 -1.32 -1.86
N GLY A 22 -4.67 -1.89 -0.93
CA GLY A 22 -5.13 -3.27 -1.00
C GLY A 22 -6.13 -3.49 -2.13
N ASP A 23 -7.09 -2.58 -2.27
CA ASP A 23 -8.10 -2.62 -3.34
C ASP A 23 -7.45 -2.41 -4.71
N GLU A 24 -6.50 -1.47 -4.82
CA GLU A 24 -5.73 -1.24 -6.04
C GLU A 24 -4.89 -2.47 -6.42
N LEU A 25 -4.28 -3.14 -5.43
CA LEU A 25 -3.55 -4.39 -5.64
C LEU A 25 -4.47 -5.49 -6.19
N LEU A 26 -5.66 -5.65 -5.62
CA LEU A 26 -6.64 -6.64 -6.07
C LEU A 26 -7.06 -6.34 -7.52
N HIS A 27 -7.34 -5.08 -7.83
CA HIS A 27 -7.70 -4.64 -9.17
C HIS A 27 -6.60 -4.95 -10.19
N LEU A 28 -5.34 -4.70 -9.84
CA LEU A 28 -4.18 -5.03 -10.66
C LEU A 28 -3.94 -6.53 -10.79
N GLN A 29 -4.22 -7.33 -9.75
CA GLN A 29 -4.14 -8.80 -9.82
C GLN A 29 -5.20 -9.38 -10.75
N VAL A 30 -6.43 -8.88 -10.69
CA VAL A 30 -7.51 -9.26 -11.62
C VAL A 30 -7.11 -8.91 -13.05
N ARG A 31 -6.65 -7.67 -13.30
CA ARG A 31 -6.14 -7.26 -14.62
C ARG A 31 -4.95 -8.11 -15.10
N LYS A 32 -4.11 -8.57 -14.17
CA LYS A 32 -2.97 -9.45 -14.47
C LYS A 32 -3.46 -10.79 -14.97
N GLN A 33 -4.50 -11.30 -14.32
CA GLN A 33 -5.09 -12.60 -14.63
C GLN A 33 -5.89 -12.57 -15.94
N THR A 34 -6.48 -11.42 -16.30
CA THR A 34 -7.11 -11.21 -17.62
C THR A 34 -6.11 -10.92 -18.74
N GLY A 35 -4.80 -10.91 -18.46
CA GLY A 35 -3.75 -10.71 -19.46
C GLY A 35 -3.58 -9.26 -19.95
N GLN A 36 -4.29 -8.30 -19.36
CA GLN A 36 -4.28 -6.88 -19.74
C GLN A 36 -3.45 -6.01 -18.77
N VAL A 37 -2.45 -6.58 -18.11
CA VAL A 37 -1.59 -5.77 -17.22
C VAL A 37 -0.54 -5.01 -18.03
N GLU A 38 -0.83 -3.73 -18.25
CA GLU A 38 0.10 -2.79 -18.86
C GLU A 38 1.32 -2.50 -17.96
N LYS A 39 1.16 -2.60 -16.63
CA LYS A 39 2.17 -2.16 -15.65
C LYS A 39 2.39 -3.14 -14.50
N PRO A 40 3.08 -4.28 -14.72
CA PRO A 40 3.36 -5.28 -13.68
C PRO A 40 4.21 -4.72 -12.53
N HIS A 41 5.04 -3.71 -12.80
CA HIS A 41 5.91 -3.07 -11.82
C HIS A 41 5.13 -2.34 -10.70
N LEU A 42 3.91 -1.86 -10.98
CA LEU A 42 3.05 -1.21 -10.00
C LEU A 42 2.65 -2.16 -8.87
N ILE A 43 2.39 -3.44 -9.18
CA ILE A 43 2.07 -4.47 -8.18
C ILE A 43 3.18 -4.57 -7.13
N LYS A 44 4.45 -4.58 -7.57
CA LYS A 44 5.61 -4.63 -6.67
C LYS A 44 5.80 -3.32 -5.91
N SER A 45 5.42 -2.18 -6.49
CA SER A 45 5.46 -0.87 -5.82
C SER A 45 4.43 -0.77 -4.71
N ILE A 46 3.16 -1.06 -5.02
CA ILE A 46 2.01 -1.04 -4.11
C ILE A 46 2.24 -2.01 -2.94
N ARG A 47 2.74 -3.23 -3.22
CA ARG A 47 3.07 -4.19 -2.16
C ARG A 47 4.12 -3.64 -1.18
N ARG A 48 5.13 -2.93 -1.68
CA ARG A 48 6.17 -2.30 -0.84
C ARG A 48 5.61 -1.13 -0.04
N ASP A 49 4.81 -0.27 -0.66
CA ASP A 49 4.21 0.88 0.02
C ASP A 49 3.22 0.42 1.11
N ARG A 50 2.41 -0.61 0.83
CA ARG A 50 1.52 -1.25 1.82
C ARG A 50 2.28 -1.85 3.00
N ALA A 51 3.42 -2.50 2.75
CA ALA A 51 4.28 -3.03 3.81
C ALA A 51 4.86 -1.92 4.69
N ARG A 52 5.32 -0.82 4.09
CA ARG A 52 5.84 0.35 4.85
C ARG A 52 4.78 0.96 5.76
N ILE A 53 3.55 1.13 5.27
CA ILE A 53 2.43 1.63 6.08
C ILE A 53 2.15 0.70 7.26
N ARG A 54 2.14 -0.62 7.02
CA ARG A 54 1.95 -1.62 8.09
C ARG A 54 3.06 -1.54 9.14
N THR A 55 4.30 -1.33 8.75
CA THR A 55 5.42 -1.13 9.68
C THR A 55 5.23 0.12 10.54
N VAL A 56 4.84 1.25 9.94
CA VAL A 56 4.59 2.50 10.69
C VAL A 56 3.40 2.37 11.64
N LEU A 57 2.33 1.69 11.23
CA LEU A 57 1.19 1.38 12.11
C LEU A 57 1.62 0.57 13.34
N HIS A 58 2.51 -0.41 13.14
CA HIS A 58 3.05 -1.22 14.24
C HIS A 58 3.97 -0.41 15.16
N GLN A 59 4.88 0.40 14.60
CA GLN A 59 5.74 1.30 15.37
C GLN A 59 4.95 2.32 16.21
N ASN A 60 3.82 2.80 15.70
CA ASN A 60 2.91 3.69 16.44
C ASN A 60 2.02 2.96 17.45
N GLN A 61 2.01 1.62 17.48
CA GLN A 61 1.30 0.83 18.52
C GLN A 61 2.22 0.38 19.65
N GLU A 62 3.52 0.22 19.40
CA GLU A 62 4.51 -0.21 20.40
C GLU A 62 5.12 0.95 21.22
N ASN A 63 4.77 2.20 20.93
CA ASN A 63 5.01 3.38 21.77
C ASN A 63 3.71 3.81 22.46
#